data_AF-Q6E6H0-F1
#
_entry.id   AF-Q6E6H0-F1
#
_cell.length_a   1.000
_cell.length_b   1.000
_cell.length_c   1.000
_cell.angle_alpha   90.00
_cell.angle_beta   90.00
_cell.angle_gamma   90.00
#
_symmetry.space_group_name_H-M   'P 1'
#
loop_
_entity.id
_entity.type
_entity.pdbx_description
1 polymer ?
#
loop_
_entity_poly.entity_id
_entity_poly.type
_entity_poly.pdbx_seq_one_letter_code
_entity_poly.pdbx_strand_id
1 'polypeptide(L)'
;MLQKPSFFSLFGMSPVFHIDKDALKRTYHVLCRQHHPDVTKTESRLAEINEAYRTLENDLRRAEYMNAAPIPRLDEKFLVEIMEYEDQIHGLGSARALEKLRAELDRRVRECYQNYMKPECLAKWRYFERLIEMLNKKEETLELH
;
A
#
# COMPACT_ATOMS: atom_id res chain seq x y z
N MET A 1 -5.91 29.92 4.70
CA MET A 1 -6.75 28.79 4.27
C MET A 1 -6.73 27.76 5.39
N LEU A 2 -7.87 27.45 5.99
CA LEU A 2 -7.97 26.40 7.01
C LEU A 2 -7.61 25.08 6.34
N GLN A 3 -6.37 24.61 6.53
CA GLN A 3 -5.99 23.27 6.10
C GLN A 3 -6.84 22.28 6.89
N LYS A 4 -7.55 21.39 6.19
CA LYS A 4 -8.09 20.18 6.82
C LYS A 4 -6.95 19.53 7.61
N PRO A 5 -7.19 19.04 8.84
CA PRO A 5 -6.16 18.32 9.56
C PRO A 5 -5.66 17.18 8.68
N SER A 6 -4.36 17.18 8.37
CA SER A 6 -3.76 16.08 7.61
C SER A 6 -3.84 14.82 8.47
N PHE A 7 -3.89 13.64 7.85
CA PHE A 7 -3.84 12.37 8.60
C PHE A 7 -2.62 12.32 9.52
N PHE A 8 -1.50 12.93 9.13
CA PHE A 8 -0.31 13.07 9.96
C PHE A 8 -0.58 13.87 11.25
N SER A 9 -1.35 14.96 11.16
CA SER A 9 -1.69 15.79 12.32
C SER A 9 -2.55 15.06 13.36
N LEU A 10 -3.39 14.11 12.94
CA LEU A 10 -4.18 13.26 13.86
C LEU A 10 -3.30 12.42 14.78
N PHE A 11 -2.10 12.04 14.32
CA PHE A 11 -1.12 11.28 15.08
C PHE A 11 0.01 12.14 15.65
N GLY A 12 -0.06 13.48 15.51
CA GLY A 12 1.00 14.39 15.97
C GLY A 12 2.32 14.23 15.20
N MET A 13 2.27 13.78 13.94
CA MET A 13 3.46 13.52 13.12
C MET A 13 3.66 14.60 12.05
N SER A 14 4.90 14.76 11.59
CA SER A 14 5.22 15.57 10.41
C SER A 14 4.78 14.86 9.11
N PRO A 15 4.34 15.60 8.07
CA PRO A 15 3.91 15.02 6.79
C PRO A 15 5.10 14.60 5.92
N VAL A 16 5.77 13.52 6.32
CA VAL A 16 6.91 12.93 5.61
C VAL A 16 6.58 11.52 5.13
N PHE A 17 7.21 11.09 4.04
CA PHE A 17 6.96 9.76 3.48
C PHE A 17 7.58 8.65 4.32
N HIS A 18 8.79 8.83 4.80
CA HIS A 18 9.43 7.86 5.70
C HIS A 18 9.01 8.18 7.13
N ILE A 19 8.13 7.36 7.70
CA ILE A 19 7.62 7.50 9.06
C ILE A 19 8.08 6.33 9.94
N ASP A 20 8.09 6.57 11.26
CA ASP A 20 8.17 5.48 12.25
C ASP A 20 6.80 4.78 12.35
N LYS A 21 6.68 3.60 11.73
CA LYS A 21 5.44 2.81 11.74
C LYS A 21 5.09 2.29 13.14
N ASP A 22 6.09 2.04 13.99
CA ASP A 22 5.84 1.60 15.36
C ASP A 22 5.28 2.75 16.21
N ALA A 23 5.79 3.98 16.03
CA ALA A 23 5.21 5.17 16.64
C ALA A 23 3.77 5.40 16.18
N LEU A 24 3.51 5.29 14.87
CA LEU A 24 2.16 5.38 14.32
C LEU A 24 1.21 4.36 14.99
N LYS A 25 1.62 3.08 15.08
CA LYS A 25 0.84 2.01 15.69
C LYS A 25 0.58 2.23 17.19
N ARG A 26 1.57 2.70 17.95
CA ARG A 26 1.40 3.05 19.37
C ARG A 26 0.36 4.15 19.54
N THR A 27 0.46 5.23 18.77
CA THR A 27 -0.48 6.36 18.82
C THR A 27 -1.89 5.93 18.39
N TYR A 28 -2.01 5.10 17.34
CA TYR A 28 -3.27 4.52 16.91
C TYR A 28 -3.99 3.76 18.03
N HIS A 29 -3.30 2.87 18.74
CA HIS A 29 -3.91 2.13 19.86
C HIS A 29 -4.36 3.04 21.02
N VAL A 30 -3.64 4.13 21.28
CA VAL A 30 -4.05 5.13 22.29
C VAL A 30 -5.34 5.82 21.84
N LEU A 31 -5.39 6.28 20.60
CA LEU A 31 -6.56 6.97 20.03
C LEU A 31 -7.80 6.06 19.97
N CYS A 32 -7.65 4.79 19.58
CA CYS A 32 -8.76 3.84 19.57
C CYS A 32 -9.35 3.61 20.97
N ARG A 33 -8.51 3.55 22.02
CA ARG A 33 -8.99 3.43 23.41
C ARG A 33 -9.74 4.68 23.87
N GLN A 34 -9.28 5.86 23.47
CA GLN A 34 -9.92 7.14 23.82
C GLN A 34 -11.26 7.35 23.10
N HIS A 35 -11.37 6.87 21.86
CA HIS A 35 -12.52 7.09 20.98
C HIS A 35 -13.36 5.84 20.74
N HIS A 36 -13.26 4.83 21.60
CA HIS A 36 -14.11 3.63 21.49
C HIS A 36 -15.59 4.04 21.57
N PRO A 37 -16.51 3.40 20.79
CA PRO A 37 -17.93 3.72 20.81
C PRO A 37 -18.55 3.62 22.22
N ASP A 38 -18.04 2.71 23.06
CA ASP A 38 -18.47 2.60 24.47
C ASP A 38 -18.13 3.83 25.32
N VAL A 39 -17.11 4.61 24.92
CA VAL A 39 -16.63 5.78 25.67
C VAL A 39 -17.25 7.07 25.13
N THR A 40 -17.31 7.24 23.80
CA THR A 40 -17.66 8.53 23.17
C THR A 40 -19.00 8.52 22.41
N LYS A 41 -19.65 7.36 22.26
CA LYS A 41 -20.90 7.17 21.49
C LYS A 41 -20.89 7.77 20.07
N THR A 42 -19.70 8.02 19.51
CA THR A 42 -19.52 8.70 18.22
C THR A 42 -18.64 7.86 17.31
N GLU A 43 -19.25 7.15 16.35
CA GLU A 43 -18.51 6.27 15.43
C GLU A 43 -17.65 7.03 14.42
N SER A 44 -18.05 8.27 14.08
CA SER A 44 -17.40 9.09 13.05
C SER A 44 -15.92 9.35 13.33
N ARG A 45 -15.54 9.56 14.60
CA ARG A 45 -14.14 9.85 14.97
C ARG A 45 -13.25 8.62 14.88
N LEU A 46 -13.75 7.47 15.29
CA LEU A 46 -13.00 6.22 15.21
C LEU A 46 -12.81 5.78 13.76
N ALA A 47 -13.82 6.00 12.90
CA ALA A 47 -13.71 5.75 11.46
C ALA A 47 -12.60 6.60 10.82
N GLU A 48 -12.53 7.90 11.15
CA GLU A 48 -11.46 8.81 10.68
C GLU A 48 -10.07 8.34 11.14
N ILE A 49 -9.92 7.95 12.42
CA ILE A 49 -8.66 7.42 12.96
C ILE A 49 -8.23 6.14 12.23
N ASN A 50 -9.18 5.23 11.97
CA ASN A 50 -8.92 3.99 11.24
C ASN A 50 -8.49 4.24 9.79
N GLU A 51 -9.15 5.17 9.11
CA GLU A 51 -8.80 5.55 7.74
C GLU A 51 -7.40 6.17 7.67
N ALA A 52 -7.11 7.09 8.60
CA ALA A 52 -5.82 7.74 8.70
C ALA A 52 -4.71 6.72 8.99
N TYR A 53 -4.93 5.79 9.93
CA TYR A 53 -3.98 4.72 10.23
C TYR A 53 -3.71 3.84 9.01
N ARG A 54 -4.76 3.29 8.38
CA ARG A 54 -4.62 2.42 7.19
C ARG A 54 -3.92 3.11 6.04
N THR A 55 -4.15 4.42 5.88
CA THR A 55 -3.52 5.22 4.82
C THR A 55 -2.05 5.49 5.12
N LEU A 56 -1.70 5.81 6.37
CA LEU A 56 -0.32 6.11 6.75
C LEU A 56 0.52 4.85 6.99
N GLU A 57 -0.05 3.70 7.33
CA GLU A 57 0.69 2.45 7.57
C GLU A 57 1.18 1.81 6.26
N ASN A 58 0.33 1.81 5.22
CA ASN A 58 0.66 1.28 3.91
C ASN A 58 1.46 2.31 3.09
N ASP A 59 2.61 1.90 2.55
CA ASP A 59 3.54 2.81 1.89
C ASP A 59 2.98 3.38 0.58
N LEU A 60 2.31 2.55 -0.23
CA LEU A 60 1.66 3.01 -1.46
C LEU A 60 0.55 4.02 -1.16
N ARG A 61 -0.36 3.69 -0.25
CA ARG A 61 -1.45 4.59 0.16
C ARG A 61 -0.94 5.89 0.73
N ARG A 62 0.14 5.85 1.52
CA ARG A 62 0.78 7.05 2.07
C ARG A 62 1.39 7.89 0.96
N ALA A 63 2.08 7.28 0.00
CA ALA A 63 2.63 8.00 -1.14
C ALA A 63 1.53 8.66 -1.97
N GLU A 64 0.43 7.96 -2.24
CA GLU A 64 -0.71 8.52 -2.97
C GLU A 64 -1.37 9.68 -2.24
N TYR A 65 -1.58 9.52 -0.93
CA TYR A 65 -2.12 10.57 -0.07
C TYR A 65 -1.25 11.84 -0.11
N MET A 66 0.08 11.67 -0.11
CA MET A 66 1.02 12.79 -0.16
C MET A 66 1.14 13.45 -1.53
N ASN A 67 0.95 12.69 -2.62
CA ASN A 67 1.17 13.21 -3.97
C ASN A 67 -0.12 13.70 -4.65
N ALA A 68 -1.31 13.29 -4.18
CA ALA A 68 -2.65 13.73 -4.63
C ALA A 68 -2.76 14.04 -6.14
N ALA A 69 -2.05 13.28 -6.96
CA ALA A 69 -1.91 13.52 -8.39
C ALA A 69 -2.93 12.67 -9.16
N PRO A 70 -3.44 13.16 -10.29
CA PRO A 70 -4.19 12.32 -11.21
C PRO A 70 -3.37 11.08 -11.60
N ILE A 71 -4.02 9.93 -11.68
CA ILE A 71 -3.38 8.70 -12.12
C ILE A 71 -2.96 8.90 -13.59
N PRO A 72 -1.67 8.84 -13.93
CA PRO A 72 -1.23 8.99 -15.30
C PRO A 72 -1.70 7.80 -16.15
N ARG A 73 -1.92 8.04 -17.44
CA ARG A 73 -2.10 6.96 -18.40
C ARG A 73 -0.77 6.25 -18.59
N LEU A 74 -0.75 4.94 -18.32
CA LEU A 74 0.41 4.09 -18.59
C LEU A 74 0.46 3.71 -20.08
N ASP A 75 1.68 3.50 -20.57
CA ASP A 75 1.91 3.12 -21.96
C ASP A 75 1.57 1.64 -22.23
N GLU A 76 1.34 1.33 -23.50
CA GLU A 76 0.95 -0.02 -23.95
C GLU A 76 2.01 -1.08 -23.62
N LYS A 77 3.31 -0.73 -23.68
CA LYS A 77 4.38 -1.70 -23.41
C LYS A 77 4.34 -2.15 -21.96
N PHE A 78 4.07 -1.23 -21.04
CA PHE A 78 3.88 -1.58 -19.64
C PHE A 78 2.67 -2.49 -19.42
N LEU A 79 1.55 -2.23 -20.11
CA LEU A 79 0.36 -3.09 -19.97
C LEU A 79 0.60 -4.51 -20.49
N VAL A 80 1.35 -4.65 -21.59
CA VAL A 80 1.79 -5.96 -22.09
C VAL A 80 2.70 -6.65 -21.06
N GLU A 81 3.64 -5.93 -20.44
CA GLU A 81 4.49 -6.47 -19.36
C GLU A 81 3.64 -7.01 -18.20
N ILE A 82 2.57 -6.32 -17.81
CA ILE A 82 1.65 -6.80 -16.77
C ILE A 82 0.96 -8.11 -17.19
N MET A 83 0.49 -8.21 -18.43
CA MET A 83 -0.12 -9.43 -18.94
C MET A 83 0.86 -10.61 -18.93
N GLU A 84 2.13 -10.36 -19.28
CA GLU A 84 3.18 -11.37 -19.24
C GLU A 84 3.47 -11.85 -17.81
N TYR A 85 3.42 -10.96 -16.82
CA TYR A 85 3.51 -11.38 -15.42
C TYR A 85 2.30 -12.21 -14.99
N GLU A 86 1.08 -11.82 -15.38
CA GLU A 86 -0.13 -12.58 -15.08
C GLU A 86 -0.05 -14.01 -15.64
N ASP A 87 0.37 -14.17 -16.90
CA ASP A 87 0.58 -15.48 -17.54
C ASP A 87 1.64 -16.32 -16.80
N GLN A 88 2.78 -15.70 -16.45
CA GLN A 88 3.82 -16.36 -15.64
C GLN A 88 3.28 -16.85 -14.30
N ILE A 89 2.49 -16.04 -13.58
CA ILE A 89 1.87 -16.42 -12.30
C ILE A 89 0.95 -17.63 -12.49
N HIS A 90 0.09 -17.60 -13.53
CA HIS A 90 -0.81 -18.71 -13.82
C HIS A 90 -0.06 -20.01 -14.12
N GLY A 91 1.02 -19.92 -14.90
CA GLY A 91 1.88 -21.03 -15.30
C GLY A 91 2.88 -21.54 -14.25
N LEU A 92 2.92 -20.94 -13.05
CA LEU A 92 3.83 -21.40 -11.99
C LEU A 92 3.52 -22.85 -11.58
N GLY A 93 4.59 -23.66 -11.53
CA GLY A 93 4.54 -25.07 -11.12
C GLY A 93 5.68 -25.50 -10.20
N SER A 94 6.47 -24.56 -9.65
CA SER A 94 7.51 -24.89 -8.66
C SER A 94 7.78 -23.73 -7.70
N ALA A 95 8.16 -24.07 -6.47
CA ALA A 95 8.55 -23.09 -5.44
C ALA A 95 9.72 -22.19 -5.92
N ARG A 96 10.73 -22.76 -6.59
CA ARG A 96 11.86 -21.98 -7.12
C ARG A 96 11.43 -20.93 -8.16
N ALA A 97 10.48 -21.26 -9.03
CA ALA A 97 9.97 -20.29 -10.01
C ALA A 97 9.15 -19.19 -9.33
N LEU A 98 8.38 -19.55 -8.30
CA LEU A 98 7.61 -18.63 -7.48
C LEU A 98 8.53 -17.63 -6.75
N GLU A 99 9.55 -18.12 -6.04
CA GLU A 99 10.53 -17.29 -5.34
C GLU A 99 11.23 -16.31 -6.29
N LYS A 100 11.62 -16.78 -7.48
CA LYS A 100 12.25 -15.93 -8.50
C LYS A 100 11.32 -14.82 -8.96
N LEU A 101 10.05 -15.14 -9.24
CA LEU A 101 9.08 -14.15 -9.68
C LEU A 101 8.74 -13.15 -8.57
N ARG A 102 8.60 -13.63 -7.32
CA ARG A 102 8.42 -12.77 -6.15
C ARG A 102 9.57 -11.78 -6.01
N ALA A 103 10.82 -12.26 -6.08
CA ALA A 103 11.99 -11.40 -5.96
C ALA A 103 12.05 -10.32 -7.05
N GLU A 104 11.60 -10.62 -8.27
CA GLU A 104 11.50 -9.63 -9.36
C GLU A 104 10.40 -8.60 -9.10
N LEU A 105 9.19 -9.02 -8.72
CA LEU A 105 8.10 -8.10 -8.39
C LEU A 105 8.47 -7.18 -7.21
N ASP A 106 9.10 -7.75 -6.17
CA ASP A 106 9.60 -6.97 -5.03
C ASP A 106 10.66 -5.96 -5.45
N ARG A 107 11.53 -6.29 -6.43
CA ARG A 107 12.50 -5.37 -7.00
C ARG A 107 11.80 -4.20 -7.69
N ARG A 108 10.77 -4.47 -8.48
CA ARG A 108 9.96 -3.43 -9.16
C ARG A 108 9.20 -2.54 -8.19
N VAL A 109 8.65 -3.11 -7.11
CA VAL A 109 8.03 -2.36 -6.02
C VAL A 109 9.06 -1.45 -5.34
N ARG A 110 10.26 -1.95 -5.03
CA ARG A 110 11.34 -1.14 -4.44
C ARG A 110 11.76 0.03 -5.33
N GLU A 111 11.83 -0.17 -6.64
CA GLU A 111 12.11 0.92 -7.59
C GLU A 111 11.02 2.01 -7.54
N CYS A 112 9.74 1.60 -7.48
CA CYS A 112 8.63 2.55 -7.36
C CYS A 112 8.64 3.25 -6.00
N TYR A 113 8.95 2.53 -4.92
CA TYR A 113 9.11 3.07 -3.57
C TYR A 113 10.17 4.18 -3.52
N GLN A 114 11.33 3.97 -4.14
CA GLN A 114 12.40 4.97 -4.19
C GLN A 114 12.02 6.20 -5.04
N ASN A 115 11.09 6.04 -5.98
CA ASN A 115 10.63 7.07 -6.90
C ASN A 115 9.17 7.50 -6.63
N TYR A 116 8.70 7.37 -5.39
CA TYR A 116 7.29 7.56 -5.02
C TYR A 116 6.71 8.95 -5.35
N MET A 117 7.56 9.96 -5.60
CA MET A 117 7.11 11.29 -6.04
C MET A 117 6.69 11.34 -7.51
N LYS A 118 7.02 10.33 -8.32
CA LYS A 118 6.65 10.26 -9.73
C LYS A 118 5.27 9.61 -9.88
N PRO A 119 4.28 10.29 -10.49
CA PRO A 119 2.95 9.72 -10.68
C PRO A 119 2.95 8.37 -11.41
N GLU A 120 3.86 8.18 -12.37
CA GLU A 120 3.98 6.94 -13.13
C GLU A 120 4.44 5.78 -12.24
N CYS A 121 5.35 6.05 -11.30
CA CYS A 121 5.80 5.05 -10.34
C CYS A 121 4.66 4.63 -9.39
N LEU A 122 3.82 5.56 -8.94
CA LEU A 122 2.65 5.23 -8.12
C LEU A 122 1.63 4.39 -8.88
N ALA A 123 1.35 4.75 -10.14
CA ALA A 123 0.47 3.97 -10.99
C ALA A 123 1.02 2.56 -11.21
N LYS A 124 2.31 2.40 -11.54
CA LYS A 124 2.95 1.09 -11.72
C LYS A 124 2.97 0.26 -10.44
N TRP A 125 3.25 0.88 -9.28
CA TRP A 125 3.28 0.21 -7.99
C TRP A 125 1.94 -0.49 -7.69
N ARG A 126 0.80 0.15 -7.95
CA ARG A 126 -0.53 -0.51 -7.82
C ARG A 126 -0.63 -1.83 -8.58
N TYR A 127 -0.14 -1.85 -9.82
CA TYR A 127 -0.16 -3.08 -10.64
C TYR A 127 0.75 -4.15 -10.04
N PHE A 128 1.94 -3.78 -9.55
CA PHE A 128 2.84 -4.72 -8.91
C PHE A 128 2.30 -5.27 -7.58
N GLU A 129 1.63 -4.46 -6.74
CA GLU A 129 0.97 -4.99 -5.53
C GLU A 129 -0.14 -5.99 -5.89
N ARG A 130 -0.93 -5.69 -6.93
CA ARG A 130 -1.94 -6.63 -7.43
C ARG A 130 -1.33 -7.95 -7.92
N LEU A 131 -0.20 -7.89 -8.63
CA LEU A 131 0.53 -9.09 -9.06
C LEU A 131 1.08 -9.88 -7.87
N ILE A 132 1.58 -9.21 -6.84
CA ILE A 132 2.01 -9.85 -5.59
C ILE A 132 0.83 -10.54 -4.89
N GLU A 133 -0.34 -9.92 -4.83
CA GLU A 133 -1.55 -10.55 -4.29
C GLU A 133 -1.96 -11.79 -5.08
N MET A 134 -1.89 -11.74 -6.42
CA MET A 134 -2.13 -12.90 -7.28
C MET A 134 -1.10 -14.02 -7.03
N LEU A 135 0.17 -13.65 -6.86
CA LEU A 135 1.25 -14.58 -6.57
C LEU A 135 1.06 -15.27 -5.21
N ASN A 136 0.67 -14.52 -4.16
CA ASN A 136 0.34 -15.08 -2.84
C ASN A 136 -0.77 -16.14 -2.95
N LYS A 137 -1.85 -15.85 -3.70
CA LYS A 137 -2.95 -16.82 -3.90
C LYS A 137 -2.49 -18.08 -4.65
N LYS A 138 -1.57 -17.92 -5.61
CA LYS A 138 -0.99 -19.05 -6.34
C LYS A 138 -0.11 -19.90 -5.42
N GLU A 139 0.68 -19.27 -4.54
CA GLU A 139 1.48 -19.93 -3.51
C GLU A 139 0.61 -20.83 -2.62
N GLU A 140 -0.47 -20.27 -2.04
CA GLU A 140 -1.43 -20.99 -1.21
C GLU A 140 -2.03 -22.21 -1.95
N THR A 141 -2.26 -22.08 -3.26
CA THR A 141 -2.79 -23.19 -4.08
C THR A 141 -1.75 -24.30 -4.30
N LEU A 142 -0.48 -23.95 -4.43
CA LEU A 142 0.62 -24.90 -4.63
C LEU A 142 1.03 -25.62 -3.34
N GLU A 143 0.89 -24.98 -2.17
CA GLU A 143 1.18 -25.60 -0.87
C GLU A 143 0.11 -26.62 -0.43
N LEU A 144 -1.08 -26.57 -1.03
CA LEU A 144 -2.19 -27.51 -0.78
C LEU A 144 -2.13 -28.77 -1.66
N HIS A 145 -1.08 -28.96 -2.46
CA HIS A 145 -0.90 -30.07 -3.41
C HIS A 145 0.44 -30.76 -3.20
#